data_AF-A0A2E3QA19-F1
#
_entry.id   AF-A0A2E3QA19-F1
#
_cell.length_a   1.000
_cell.length_b   1.000
_cell.length_c   1.000
_cell.angle_alpha   90.00
_cell.angle_beta   90.00
_cell.angle_gamma   90.00
#
_symmetry.space_group_name_H-M   'P 1'
#
loop_
_entity.id
_entity.type
_entity.pdbx_description
1 polymer ?
#
loop_
_entity_poly.entity_id
_entity_poly.type
_entity_poly.pdbx_seq_one_letter_code
_entity_poly.pdbx_strand_id
1 'polypeptide(L)'
;GFSLGGATVLNLAGMRFDRDAYREYCQRFGATVQDCAFLQKGGVRLDQLPADFEAGSKDPRISKFIAIEPGMTFAVNDASLEDVDPDLLFIRLGRENGWKAADITETGSNLLGKLDNPSYAVFAPADHLTFLGECNPGAAEFLAKMEDDPICSDPEGTDRVLIHRQIIDEISRFLSLDPGAS
;
A
#
# COMPACT_ATOMS: atom_id res chain seq x y z
N GLY A 1 7.16 2.63 -3.73
CA GLY A 1 5.91 3.37 -3.92
C GLY A 1 5.03 3.15 -2.70
N PHE A 2 4.30 4.17 -2.27
CA PHE A 2 3.40 4.10 -1.10
C PHE A 2 1.94 4.27 -1.53
N SER A 3 1.01 3.51 -0.92
CA SER A 3 -0.43 3.63 -1.15
C SER A 3 -0.80 3.47 -2.64
N LEU A 4 -1.43 4.46 -3.27
CA LEU A 4 -1.67 4.47 -4.74
C LEU A 4 -0.38 4.39 -5.55
N GLY A 5 0.72 5.00 -5.08
CA GLY A 5 2.04 4.83 -5.68
C GLY A 5 2.61 3.42 -5.47
N GLY A 6 2.12 2.67 -4.48
CA GLY A 6 2.36 1.24 -4.34
C GLY A 6 1.72 0.46 -5.48
N ALA A 7 0.46 0.75 -5.84
CA ALA A 7 -0.20 0.16 -7.00
C ALA A 7 0.57 0.44 -8.30
N THR A 8 1.12 1.65 -8.47
CA THR A 8 2.01 1.96 -9.60
C THR A 8 3.24 1.05 -9.62
N VAL A 9 3.92 0.86 -8.47
CA VAL A 9 5.08 -0.04 -8.38
C VAL A 9 4.71 -1.48 -8.70
N LEU A 10 3.56 -1.97 -8.23
CA LEU A 10 3.08 -3.31 -8.57
C LEU A 10 2.84 -3.45 -10.08
N ASN A 11 2.30 -2.43 -10.74
CA ASN A 11 2.10 -2.44 -12.19
C ASN A 11 3.41 -2.41 -12.98
N LEU A 12 4.39 -1.63 -12.53
CA LEU A 12 5.74 -1.61 -13.10
C LEU A 12 6.46 -2.95 -12.91
N ALA A 13 6.15 -3.70 -11.85
CA ALA A 13 6.67 -5.04 -11.58
C ALA A 13 6.00 -6.15 -12.40
N GLY A 14 4.93 -5.85 -13.15
CA GLY A 14 4.22 -6.81 -13.99
C GLY A 14 2.78 -7.15 -13.55
N MET A 15 2.34 -6.69 -12.37
CA MET A 15 0.94 -6.92 -11.95
C MET A 15 -0.02 -6.10 -12.80
N ARG A 16 -1.14 -6.71 -13.21
CA ARG A 16 -2.25 -6.01 -13.83
C ARG A 16 -3.44 -6.02 -12.89
N PHE A 17 -4.28 -4.99 -13.01
CA PHE A 17 -5.50 -4.86 -12.24
C PHE A 17 -6.71 -5.18 -13.10
N ASP A 18 -7.76 -5.69 -12.47
CA ASP A 18 -9.05 -5.98 -13.08
C ASP A 18 -10.06 -4.94 -12.59
N ARG A 19 -10.65 -4.20 -13.53
CA ARG A 19 -11.53 -3.07 -13.18
C ARG A 19 -12.84 -3.54 -12.57
N ASP A 20 -13.32 -4.72 -12.95
CA ASP A 20 -14.56 -5.29 -12.45
C ASP A 20 -14.36 -5.86 -11.05
N ALA A 21 -13.21 -6.46 -10.76
CA ALA A 21 -12.80 -6.84 -9.41
C ALA A 21 -12.70 -5.61 -8.48
N TYR A 22 -12.13 -4.50 -8.94
CA TYR A 22 -12.08 -3.27 -8.13
C TYR A 22 -13.46 -2.68 -7.86
N ARG A 23 -14.33 -2.69 -8.88
CA ARG A 23 -15.74 -2.31 -8.75
C ARG A 23 -16.47 -3.19 -7.74
N GLU A 24 -16.35 -4.51 -7.84
CA GLU A 24 -16.98 -5.47 -6.93
C GLU A 24 -16.49 -5.30 -5.50
N TYR A 25 -15.19 -5.10 -5.31
CA TYR A 25 -14.58 -4.75 -4.02
C TYR A 25 -15.24 -3.49 -3.43
N CYS A 26 -15.33 -2.40 -4.19
CA CYS A 26 -15.95 -1.17 -3.69
C CYS A 26 -17.46 -1.26 -3.52
N GLN A 27 -18.17 -2.10 -4.29
CA GLN A 27 -19.60 -2.39 -4.05
C GLN A 27 -19.81 -3.17 -2.75
N ARG A 28 -18.93 -4.14 -2.47
CA ARG A 28 -19.00 -4.98 -1.27
C ARG A 28 -18.73 -4.20 0.00
N PHE A 29 -17.69 -3.37 0.00
CA PHE A 29 -17.24 -2.69 1.22
C PHE A 29 -17.71 -1.24 1.33
N GLY A 30 -18.08 -0.59 0.21
CA GLY A 30 -18.53 0.80 0.20
C GLY A 30 -17.51 1.74 0.86
N ALA A 31 -18.01 2.72 1.62
CA ALA A 31 -17.17 3.70 2.33
C ALA A 31 -16.49 3.13 3.60
N THR A 32 -16.66 1.83 3.92
CA THR A 32 -15.97 1.22 5.08
C THR A 32 -14.50 0.90 4.81
N VAL A 33 -14.09 0.92 3.54
CA VAL A 33 -12.70 0.83 3.11
C VAL A 33 -12.24 2.17 2.55
N GLN A 34 -11.02 2.54 2.94
CA GLN A 34 -10.55 3.92 2.86
C GLN A 34 -10.34 4.39 1.42
N ASP A 35 -9.87 3.51 0.53
CA ASP A 35 -9.59 3.86 -0.86
C ASP A 35 -10.86 4.11 -1.69
N CYS A 36 -11.89 3.28 -1.53
CA CYS A 36 -13.18 3.51 -2.18
C CYS A 36 -13.83 4.81 -1.70
N ALA A 37 -13.79 5.08 -0.38
CA ALA A 37 -14.30 6.33 0.18
C ALA A 37 -13.56 7.56 -0.38
N PHE A 38 -12.22 7.49 -0.44
CA PHE A 38 -11.37 8.54 -0.99
C PHE A 38 -11.69 8.82 -2.47
N LEU A 39 -11.72 7.79 -3.32
CA LEU A 39 -11.99 7.93 -4.75
C LEU A 39 -13.42 8.46 -5.01
N GLN A 40 -14.41 8.00 -4.25
CA GLN A 40 -15.80 8.49 -4.34
C GLN A 40 -15.91 9.96 -3.92
N LYS A 41 -15.24 10.37 -2.84
CA LYS A 41 -15.15 11.79 -2.42
C LYS A 41 -14.51 12.64 -3.52
N GLY A 42 -13.54 12.09 -4.24
CA GLY A 42 -12.91 12.68 -5.42
C GLY A 42 -13.76 12.68 -6.70
N GLY A 43 -14.98 12.15 -6.66
CA GLY A 43 -15.90 12.10 -7.81
C GLY A 43 -15.63 10.97 -8.81
N VAL A 44 -14.79 10.00 -8.46
CA VAL A 44 -14.51 8.84 -9.33
C VAL A 44 -15.73 7.94 -9.41
N ARG A 45 -16.16 7.67 -10.65
CA ARG A 45 -17.21 6.71 -10.96
C ARG A 45 -16.60 5.31 -11.04
N LEU A 46 -16.55 4.63 -9.88
CA LEU A 46 -16.03 3.26 -9.77
C LEU A 46 -16.84 2.26 -10.61
N ASP A 47 -18.07 2.61 -10.97
CA ASP A 47 -18.89 1.86 -11.89
C ASP A 47 -18.60 2.16 -13.39
N GLN A 48 -17.65 3.04 -13.69
CA GLN A 48 -17.31 3.49 -15.04
C GLN A 48 -15.80 3.62 -15.22
N LEU A 49 -15.03 2.75 -14.57
CA LEU A 49 -13.58 2.70 -14.75
C LEU A 49 -13.24 2.43 -16.22
N PRO A 50 -12.29 3.18 -16.81
CA PRO A 50 -11.94 3.06 -18.22
C PRO A 50 -11.18 1.76 -18.50
N ALA A 51 -11.13 1.36 -19.77
CA ALA A 51 -10.51 0.11 -20.17
C ALA A 51 -8.98 0.07 -19.95
N ASP A 52 -8.34 1.24 -20.00
CA ASP A 52 -6.90 1.40 -19.73
C ASP A 52 -6.54 1.28 -18.24
N PHE A 53 -7.52 1.15 -17.33
CA PHE A 53 -7.30 0.74 -15.94
C PHE A 53 -6.56 -0.61 -15.86
N GLU A 54 -6.77 -1.48 -16.85
CA GLU A 54 -6.24 -2.84 -16.88
C GLU A 54 -4.91 -2.92 -17.65
N ALA A 55 -4.38 -1.77 -18.11
CA ALA A 55 -3.14 -1.70 -18.85
C ALA A 55 -1.96 -2.16 -17.98
N GLY A 56 -1.10 -2.99 -18.56
CA GLY A 56 0.19 -3.34 -17.97
C GLY A 56 1.24 -2.30 -18.35
N SER A 57 2.07 -1.91 -17.39
CA SER A 57 3.21 -0.99 -17.62
C SER A 57 4.52 -1.58 -17.14
N LYS A 58 4.68 -2.92 -17.21
CA LYS A 58 5.90 -3.61 -16.79
C LYS A 58 7.12 -2.91 -17.40
N ASP A 59 8.08 -2.54 -16.56
CA ASP A 59 9.27 -1.80 -16.99
C ASP A 59 10.54 -2.64 -16.76
N PRO A 60 11.10 -3.29 -17.80
CA PRO A 60 12.24 -4.19 -17.66
C PRO A 60 13.54 -3.49 -17.26
N ARG A 61 13.54 -2.15 -17.16
CA ARG A 61 14.70 -1.37 -16.68
C ARG A 61 14.79 -1.36 -15.15
N ILE A 62 13.71 -1.70 -14.44
CA ILE A 62 13.64 -1.71 -12.97
C ILE A 62 13.85 -3.14 -12.50
N SER A 63 14.78 -3.36 -11.57
CA SER A 63 15.15 -4.70 -11.10
C SER A 63 14.73 -5.01 -9.66
N LYS A 64 14.34 -4.01 -8.86
CA LYS A 64 13.90 -4.17 -7.48
C LYS A 64 12.71 -3.27 -7.22
N PHE A 65 11.69 -3.81 -6.58
CA PHE A 65 10.42 -3.14 -6.36
C PHE A 65 10.10 -3.12 -4.86
N ILE A 66 9.59 -1.98 -4.38
CA ILE A 66 9.23 -1.82 -2.97
C ILE A 66 7.84 -1.19 -2.91
N ALA A 67 6.88 -1.95 -2.40
CA ALA A 67 5.48 -1.57 -2.27
C ALA A 67 5.13 -1.41 -0.78
N ILE A 68 4.91 -0.17 -0.35
CA ILE A 68 4.60 0.18 1.02
C ILE A 68 3.10 0.44 1.10
N GLU A 69 2.39 -0.34 1.91
CA GLU A 69 0.93 -0.27 2.05
C GLU A 69 0.22 -0.16 0.68
N PRO A 70 0.50 -1.05 -0.30
CA PRO A 70 0.01 -0.85 -1.66
C PRO A 70 -1.53 -0.89 -1.72
N GLY A 71 -2.10 0.11 -2.39
CA GLY A 71 -3.52 0.11 -2.73
C GLY A 71 -3.86 -0.84 -3.88
N MET A 72 -5.16 -0.99 -4.15
CA MET A 72 -5.70 -1.77 -5.29
C MET A 72 -5.37 -3.26 -5.31
N THR A 73 -4.82 -3.83 -4.23
CA THR A 73 -4.40 -5.24 -4.22
C THR A 73 -5.57 -6.23 -4.30
N PHE A 74 -6.79 -5.80 -3.89
CA PHE A 74 -8.03 -6.55 -4.11
C PHE A 74 -8.42 -6.70 -5.59
N ALA A 75 -7.87 -5.85 -6.46
CA ALA A 75 -8.15 -5.84 -7.88
C ALA A 75 -7.03 -6.50 -8.70
N VAL A 76 -6.02 -7.11 -8.07
CA VAL A 76 -4.96 -7.79 -8.83
C VAL A 76 -5.56 -8.92 -9.66
N ASN A 77 -5.27 -8.92 -10.96
CA ASN A 77 -5.59 -10.01 -11.85
C ASN A 77 -4.59 -11.15 -11.63
N ASP A 78 -5.06 -12.25 -11.05
CA ASP A 78 -4.21 -13.39 -10.69
C ASP A 78 -3.44 -13.97 -11.88
N ALA A 79 -3.99 -13.89 -13.10
CA ALA A 79 -3.29 -14.36 -14.31
C ALA A 79 -2.05 -13.50 -14.65
N SER A 80 -1.94 -12.27 -14.14
CA SER A 80 -0.75 -11.43 -14.34
C SER A 80 0.43 -11.80 -13.45
N LEU A 81 0.20 -12.59 -12.38
CA LEU A 81 1.24 -12.96 -11.42
C LEU A 81 2.34 -13.83 -12.02
N GLU A 82 2.07 -14.53 -13.13
CA GLU A 82 3.05 -15.33 -13.85
C GLU A 82 4.18 -14.50 -14.51
N ASP A 83 3.94 -13.20 -14.72
CA ASP A 83 4.89 -12.26 -15.32
C ASP A 83 5.35 -11.19 -14.31
N VAL A 84 5.21 -11.44 -13.01
CA VAL A 84 5.70 -10.52 -11.97
C VAL A 84 7.17 -10.75 -11.69
N ASP A 85 7.94 -9.66 -11.61
CA ASP A 85 9.34 -9.73 -11.21
C ASP A 85 9.47 -10.17 -9.74
N PRO A 86 10.38 -11.11 -9.41
CA PRO A 86 10.43 -11.76 -8.10
C PRO A 86 11.02 -10.87 -7.00
N ASP A 87 11.81 -9.86 -7.36
CA ASP A 87 12.48 -8.96 -6.41
C ASP A 87 11.54 -7.85 -5.92
N LEU A 88 10.53 -8.25 -5.14
CA LEU A 88 9.48 -7.39 -4.60
C LEU A 88 9.45 -7.46 -3.07
N LEU A 89 9.65 -6.30 -2.43
CA LEU A 89 9.45 -6.11 -1.00
C LEU A 89 8.10 -5.44 -0.74
N PHE A 90 7.29 -6.10 0.10
CA PHE A 90 6.09 -5.51 0.67
C PHE A 90 6.34 -5.01 2.08
N ILE A 91 5.87 -3.80 2.37
CA ILE A 91 5.91 -3.22 3.72
C ILE A 91 4.49 -2.90 4.15
N ARG A 92 4.07 -3.44 5.30
CA ARG A 92 2.78 -3.13 5.93
C ARG A 92 2.97 -2.31 7.21
N LEU A 93 2.02 -1.44 7.48
CA LEU A 93 1.92 -0.64 8.69
C LEU A 93 0.66 -1.03 9.48
N GLY A 94 0.89 -1.47 10.71
CA GLY A 94 -0.17 -1.87 11.61
C GLY A 94 -0.60 -3.32 11.46
N ARG A 95 -0.82 -3.96 12.62
CA ARG A 95 -1.49 -5.26 12.71
C ARG A 95 -2.96 -5.07 13.05
N GLU A 96 -3.21 -4.33 14.13
CA GLU A 96 -4.57 -4.08 14.65
C GLU A 96 -5.20 -2.84 14.03
N ASN A 97 -4.42 -1.77 13.82
CA ASN A 97 -4.88 -0.49 13.27
C ASN A 97 -4.61 -0.33 11.75
N GLY A 98 -4.15 -1.39 11.08
CA GLY A 98 -3.84 -1.35 9.66
C GLY A 98 -5.09 -1.11 8.79
N TRP A 99 -4.91 -0.49 7.63
CA TRP A 99 -6.01 -0.24 6.72
C TRP A 99 -6.37 -1.49 5.94
N LYS A 100 -7.68 -1.78 5.85
CA LYS A 100 -8.19 -2.92 5.08
C LYS A 100 -7.79 -2.83 3.60
N ALA A 101 -7.82 -1.62 3.02
CA ALA A 101 -7.47 -1.39 1.63
C ALA A 101 -6.01 -1.77 1.26
N ALA A 102 -5.11 -1.72 2.25
CA ALA A 102 -3.69 -2.07 2.10
C ALA A 102 -3.35 -3.46 2.69
N ASP A 103 -4.36 -4.20 3.18
CA ASP A 103 -4.15 -5.50 3.79
C ASP A 103 -3.88 -6.56 2.71
N ILE A 104 -2.61 -6.93 2.54
CA ILE A 104 -2.14 -7.92 1.56
C ILE A 104 -2.07 -9.36 2.10
N THR A 105 -2.44 -9.58 3.36
CA THR A 105 -2.44 -10.91 3.98
C THR A 105 -3.73 -11.67 3.69
N GLU A 106 -3.85 -12.90 4.21
CA GLU A 106 -5.04 -13.74 4.11
C GLU A 106 -6.32 -13.04 4.62
N THR A 107 -6.20 -12.14 5.60
CA THR A 107 -7.35 -11.39 6.10
C THR A 107 -7.82 -10.31 5.13
N GLY A 108 -7.00 -9.91 4.16
CA GLY A 108 -7.28 -8.89 3.17
C GLY A 108 -7.38 -9.43 1.74
N SER A 109 -6.56 -8.92 0.82
CA SER A 109 -6.54 -9.34 -0.58
C SER A 109 -5.85 -10.69 -0.82
N ASN A 110 -5.18 -11.23 0.19
CA ASN A 110 -4.38 -12.44 0.13
C ASN A 110 -3.28 -12.42 -0.94
N LEU A 111 -2.81 -11.23 -1.34
CA LEU A 111 -1.78 -11.11 -2.38
C LEU A 111 -0.49 -11.88 -2.01
N LEU A 112 -0.07 -11.84 -0.74
CA LEU A 112 1.12 -12.57 -0.29
C LEU A 112 0.99 -14.09 -0.50
N GLY A 113 -0.21 -14.65 -0.32
CA GLY A 113 -0.46 -16.08 -0.50
C GLY A 113 -0.53 -16.52 -1.96
N LYS A 114 -0.56 -15.57 -2.91
CA LYS A 114 -0.60 -15.83 -4.35
C LYS A 114 0.76 -15.73 -5.04
N LEU A 115 1.79 -15.29 -4.30
CA LEU A 115 3.15 -15.07 -4.79
C LEU A 115 4.10 -16.17 -4.30
N ASP A 116 5.16 -16.43 -5.05
CA ASP A 116 6.21 -17.36 -4.63
C ASP A 116 7.18 -16.69 -3.66
N ASN A 117 6.91 -16.86 -2.35
CA ASN A 117 7.76 -16.41 -1.24
C ASN A 117 8.23 -14.93 -1.33
N PRO A 118 7.30 -13.96 -1.40
CA PRO A 118 7.66 -12.54 -1.49
C PRO A 118 8.34 -12.04 -0.21
N SER A 119 9.23 -11.05 -0.34
CA SER A 119 9.78 -10.36 0.83
C SER A 119 8.70 -9.51 1.50
N TYR A 120 8.56 -9.62 2.82
CA TYR A 120 7.49 -8.96 3.57
C TYR A 120 7.93 -8.51 4.96
N ALA A 121 7.66 -7.25 5.28
CA ALA A 121 7.90 -6.67 6.59
C ALA A 121 6.65 -5.98 7.14
N VAL A 122 6.50 -5.99 8.47
CA VAL A 122 5.40 -5.33 9.18
C VAL A 122 5.96 -4.48 10.31
N PHE A 123 5.57 -3.20 10.36
CA PHE A 123 5.90 -2.29 11.46
C PHE A 123 4.63 -1.94 12.24
N ALA A 124 4.70 -2.05 13.56
CA ALA A 124 3.59 -1.81 14.48
C ALA A 124 4.13 -1.44 15.89
N PRO A 125 3.36 -0.72 16.73
CA PRO A 125 2.05 -0.11 16.42
C PRO A 125 2.19 1.01 15.38
N ALA A 126 1.30 1.02 14.38
CA ALA A 126 1.31 1.94 13.25
C ALA A 126 -0.02 1.80 12.49
N ASP A 127 -0.31 2.73 11.58
CA ASP A 127 -1.33 2.59 10.55
C ASP A 127 -0.83 3.11 9.20
N HIS A 128 -1.72 3.13 8.20
CA HIS A 128 -1.40 3.59 6.85
C HIS A 128 -0.81 5.02 6.81
N LEU A 129 -1.33 5.93 7.63
CA LEU A 129 -0.93 7.34 7.66
C LEU A 129 0.36 7.55 8.45
N THR A 130 0.79 6.58 9.26
CA THR A 130 2.11 6.60 9.93
C THR A 130 3.26 6.73 8.92
N PHE A 131 3.09 6.30 7.66
CA PHE A 131 4.13 6.49 6.63
C PHE A 131 4.34 7.97 6.22
N LEU A 132 3.34 8.82 6.43
CA LEU A 132 3.44 10.25 6.12
C LEU A 132 4.45 10.94 7.04
N GLY A 133 4.86 12.16 6.67
CA GLY A 133 5.88 12.92 7.38
C GLY A 133 5.58 13.13 8.87
N GLU A 134 6.63 13.44 9.62
CA GLU A 134 6.52 13.75 11.05
C GLU A 134 5.57 14.93 11.29
N CYS A 135 4.84 14.84 12.40
CA CYS A 135 3.84 15.82 12.78
C CYS A 135 4.44 16.92 13.65
N ASN A 136 4.15 18.16 13.30
CA ASN A 136 4.47 19.30 14.15
C ASN A 136 3.62 19.29 15.43
N PRO A 137 4.11 19.89 16.53
CA PRO A 137 3.29 20.08 17.72
C PRO A 137 1.96 20.77 17.40
N GLY A 138 0.85 20.22 17.88
CA GLY A 138 -0.50 20.76 17.66
C GLY A 138 -1.17 20.37 16.34
N ALA A 139 -0.50 19.58 15.48
CA ALA A 139 -1.05 19.21 14.17
C ALA A 139 -2.28 18.29 14.29
N ALA A 140 -2.31 17.37 15.25
CA ALA A 140 -3.44 16.47 15.46
C ALA A 140 -4.72 17.25 15.81
N GLU A 141 -4.62 18.20 16.74
CA GLU A 141 -5.74 19.05 17.15
C GLU A 141 -6.18 20.00 16.04
N PHE A 142 -5.24 20.46 15.21
CA PHE A 142 -5.57 21.30 14.06
C PHE A 142 -6.33 20.52 12.99
N LEU A 143 -5.86 19.34 12.59
CA LEU A 143 -6.52 18.48 11.60
C LEU A 143 -7.92 18.06 12.07
N ALA A 144 -8.07 17.70 13.34
CA ALA A 144 -9.37 17.35 13.91
C ALA A 144 -10.40 18.51 13.82
N LYS A 145 -9.97 19.77 13.98
CA LYS A 145 -10.85 20.95 13.84
C LYS A 145 -11.27 21.22 12.40
N MET A 146 -10.44 20.82 11.44
CA MET A 146 -10.71 20.98 10.02
C MET A 146 -11.59 19.86 9.45
N GLU A 147 -11.95 18.87 10.28
CA GLU A 147 -12.60 17.62 9.84
C GLU A 147 -11.82 16.92 8.71
N ASP A 148 -10.49 17.06 8.76
CA ASP A 148 -9.55 16.49 7.79
C ASP A 148 -9.08 15.10 8.23
N ASP A 149 -8.36 14.42 7.33
CA ASP A 149 -7.85 13.08 7.61
C ASP A 149 -6.95 13.07 8.87
N PRO A 150 -7.05 12.04 9.73
CA PRO A 150 -6.38 11.98 11.03
C PRO A 150 -4.88 11.61 10.90
N ILE A 151 -4.15 12.32 10.04
CA ILE A 151 -2.75 12.04 9.68
C ILE A 151 -1.84 11.97 10.91
N CYS A 152 -2.08 12.83 11.89
CA CYS A 152 -1.27 12.96 13.10
C CYS A 152 -1.86 12.27 14.33
N SER A 153 -2.79 11.33 14.12
CA SER A 153 -3.42 10.55 15.18
C SER A 153 -2.98 9.09 15.11
N ASP A 154 -1.67 8.88 15.19
CA ASP A 154 -1.10 7.53 15.20
C ASP A 154 -1.69 6.65 16.33
N PRO A 155 -1.72 5.32 16.15
CA PRO A 155 -2.12 4.40 17.21
C PRO A 155 -1.32 4.59 18.50
N GLU A 156 -1.91 4.23 19.65
CA GLU A 156 -1.23 4.34 20.94
C GLU A 156 0.10 3.55 20.95
N GLY A 157 1.15 4.17 21.51
CA GLY A 157 2.49 3.60 21.57
C GLY A 157 3.32 3.73 20.28
N THR A 158 2.78 4.35 19.23
CA THR A 158 3.52 4.60 17.99
C THR A 158 4.61 5.64 18.19
N ASP A 159 5.85 5.27 17.88
CA ASP A 159 6.97 6.20 17.65
C ASP A 159 7.21 6.29 16.14
N ARG A 160 6.60 7.30 15.51
CA ARG A 160 6.67 7.50 14.05
C ARG A 160 8.11 7.64 13.55
N VAL A 161 8.96 8.34 14.31
CA VAL A 161 10.36 8.56 13.93
C VAL A 161 11.12 7.25 13.94
N LEU A 162 10.92 6.43 14.97
CA LEU A 162 11.53 5.10 15.04
C LEU A 162 11.04 4.20 13.90
N ILE A 163 9.74 4.20 13.61
CA ILE A 163 9.17 3.40 12.50
C ILE A 163 9.76 3.82 11.16
N HIS A 164 9.88 5.12 10.89
CA HIS A 164 10.50 5.61 9.66
C HIS A 164 11.96 5.14 9.54
N ARG A 165 12.74 5.18 10.63
CA ARG A 165 14.11 4.63 10.64
C ARG A 165 14.13 3.14 10.35
N GLN A 166 13.27 2.36 10.99
CA GLN A 166 13.18 0.92 10.77
C GLN A 166 12.80 0.57 9.32
N ILE A 167 11.89 1.34 8.71
CA ILE A 167 11.54 1.21 7.28
C ILE A 167 12.75 1.53 6.39
N ILE A 168 13.50 2.59 6.70
CA ILE A 168 14.73 2.94 5.96
C ILE A 168 15.75 1.81 6.05
N ASP A 169 15.95 1.21 7.23
CA ASP A 169 16.89 0.10 7.43
C ASP A 169 16.47 -1.14 6.64
N GLU A 170 15.17 -1.48 6.65
CA GLU A 170 14.61 -2.60 5.88
C GLU A 170 14.80 -2.40 4.37
N ILE A 171 14.44 -1.22 3.87
CA ILE A 171 14.61 -0.85 2.46
C ILE A 171 16.08 -0.90 2.06
N SER A 172 16.96 -0.35 2.90
CA SER A 172 18.41 -0.33 2.62
C SER A 172 18.98 -1.74 2.55
N ARG A 173 18.55 -2.64 3.45
CA ARG A 173 18.94 -4.06 3.41
C ARG A 173 18.45 -4.75 2.16
N PHE A 174 17.17 -4.59 1.81
CA PHE A 174 16.59 -5.18 0.60
C PHE A 174 17.28 -4.69 -0.68
N LEU A 175 17.61 -3.40 -0.73
CA LEU A 175 18.37 -2.81 -1.84
C LEU A 175 19.86 -3.16 -1.81
N SER A 176 20.35 -3.81 -0.75
CA SER A 176 21.77 -4.15 -0.56
C SER A 176 22.65 -2.89 -0.51
N LEU A 177 22.15 -1.82 0.11
CA LEU A 177 22.86 -0.56 0.33
C LEU A 177 23.64 -0.52 1.64
N ASP A 178 23.51 -1.57 2.46
CA ASP A 178 24.16 -1.66 3.77
C ASP A 178 25.66 -1.97 3.58
N PRO A 179 26.60 -1.09 4.00
CA PRO A 179 28.03 -1.26 3.74
C PRO A 179 28.69 -2.44 4.48
N GLY A 180 27.93 -3.20 5.28
CA GLY A 180 28.41 -4.36 6.05
C GLY A 180 28.18 -5.73 5.40
N ALA A 181 27.56 -5.80 4.22
CA ALA A 181 27.33 -7.05 3.49
C ALA A 181 28.36 -7.22 2.34
N SER A 182 29.59 -7.59 2.69
CA SER A 182 30.62 -8.10 1.77
C SER A 182 31.48 -9.13 2.49
#